data_AF-A0A9W7D3G8-F1
#
_entry.id   AF-A0A9W7D3G8-F1
#
_cell.length_a   1.000
_cell.length_b   1.000
_cell.length_c   1.000
_cell.angle_alpha   90.00
_cell.angle_beta   90.00
_cell.angle_gamma   90.00
#
_symmetry.space_group_name_H-M   'P 1'
#
loop_
_entity.id
_entity.type
_entity.pdbx_description
1 polymer ?
#
loop_
_entity_poly.entity_id
_entity_poly.type
_entity_poly.pdbx_seq_one_letter_code
_entity_poly.pdbx_strand_id
1 'polypeptide(L)'
;MAGQDWLAVAASNAVSASTARCITAKGSIEQQPRGGVRSVCIKMTVEVMSKLEEYLDEQADMTMAVMKEWLLRDTSADVTISSVHRALHGMLSHRARMMQICIIRLFLENDLVFGQSETTKRMR
;
A
#
# COMPACT_ATOMS: atom_id res chain seq x y z
N MET A 1 -24.84 38.55 -11.72
CA MET A 1 -23.82 38.53 -12.78
C MET A 1 -23.62 37.08 -13.18
N ALA A 2 -23.83 36.79 -14.46
CA ALA A 2 -23.96 35.44 -15.00
C ALA A 2 -22.69 34.62 -14.77
N GLY A 3 -22.84 33.42 -14.21
CA GLY A 3 -21.78 32.42 -14.24
C GLY A 3 -21.43 32.15 -15.69
N GLN A 4 -20.23 32.57 -16.10
CA GLN A 4 -19.75 32.32 -17.46
C GLN A 4 -19.82 30.81 -17.73
N ASP A 5 -20.28 30.46 -18.94
CA ASP A 5 -20.33 29.08 -19.40
C ASP A 5 -18.91 28.51 -19.40
N TRP A 6 -18.58 27.73 -18.36
CA TRP A 6 -17.27 27.15 -18.16
C TRP A 6 -16.87 26.23 -19.31
N LEU A 7 -17.85 25.71 -20.07
CA LEU A 7 -17.61 24.88 -21.25
C LEU A 7 -17.06 25.72 -22.41
N ALA A 8 -17.61 26.91 -22.64
CA ALA A 8 -17.11 27.86 -23.64
C ALA A 8 -15.69 28.35 -23.29
N VAL A 9 -15.43 28.62 -22.01
CA VAL A 9 -14.09 28.98 -21.51
C VAL A 9 -13.09 27.82 -21.68
N ALA A 10 -13.53 26.58 -21.44
CA ALA A 10 -12.69 25.40 -21.63
C ALA A 10 -12.29 25.21 -23.10
N ALA A 11 -13.26 25.35 -24.01
CA ALA A 11 -13.03 25.24 -25.45
C ALA A 11 -12.07 26.32 -25.98
N SER A 12 -12.20 27.56 -25.50
CA SER A 12 -11.30 28.65 -25.92
C SER A 12 -9.87 28.52 -25.37
N ASN A 13 -9.69 27.87 -24.22
CA ASN A 13 -8.38 27.66 -23.58
C ASN A 13 -7.78 26.28 -23.88
N ALA A 14 -8.36 25.51 -24.79
CA ALA A 14 -7.96 24.13 -25.11
C ALA A 14 -7.85 23.23 -23.87
N VAL A 15 -8.67 23.48 -22.85
CA VAL A 15 -8.76 22.66 -21.63
C VAL A 15 -9.84 21.61 -21.85
N SER A 16 -9.57 20.36 -21.48
CA SER A 16 -10.59 19.31 -21.62
C SER A 16 -11.81 19.63 -20.77
N ALA A 17 -13.01 19.28 -21.25
CA ALA A 17 -14.26 19.49 -20.50
C ALA A 17 -14.22 18.81 -19.13
N SER A 18 -13.56 17.65 -19.02
CA SER A 18 -13.35 16.94 -17.75
C SER A 18 -12.50 17.74 -16.76
N THR A 19 -11.40 18.33 -17.24
CA THR A 19 -10.50 19.17 -16.43
C THR A 19 -11.21 20.44 -15.99
N ALA A 20 -11.90 21.13 -16.90
CA ALA A 20 -12.63 22.35 -16.59
C ALA A 20 -13.75 22.08 -15.57
N ARG A 21 -14.53 21.00 -15.76
CA ARG A 21 -15.54 20.56 -14.78
C ARG A 21 -14.92 20.27 -13.42
N CYS A 22 -13.77 19.62 -13.38
CA CYS A 22 -13.06 19.32 -12.13
C CYS A 22 -12.63 20.60 -11.41
N ILE A 23 -12.08 21.59 -12.13
CA ILE A 23 -11.67 22.88 -11.58
C ILE A 23 -12.89 23.66 -11.06
N THR A 24 -13.96 23.76 -11.86
CA THR A 24 -15.20 24.45 -11.48
C THR A 24 -15.86 23.78 -10.27
N ALA A 25 -15.90 22.44 -10.22
CA ALA A 25 -16.47 21.70 -9.09
C ALA A 25 -15.59 21.78 -7.83
N LYS A 26 -14.26 21.83 -7.98
CA LYS A 26 -13.33 21.98 -6.86
C LYS A 26 -13.34 23.40 -6.29
N GLY A 27 -13.70 24.40 -7.10
CA GLY A 27 -13.79 25.81 -6.69
C GLY A 27 -12.45 26.45 -6.33
N SER A 28 -11.34 25.76 -6.57
CA SER A 28 -9.98 26.22 -6.29
C SER A 28 -9.01 25.73 -7.36
N ILE A 29 -8.14 26.64 -7.80
CA ILE A 29 -7.02 26.36 -8.72
C ILE A 29 -5.82 25.74 -7.99
N GLU A 30 -5.89 25.59 -6.67
CA GLU A 30 -4.80 25.03 -5.89
C GLU A 30 -4.60 23.56 -6.25
N GLN A 31 -3.42 23.25 -6.78
CA GLN A 31 -3.01 21.88 -7.04
C GLN A 31 -2.68 21.25 -5.69
N GLN A 32 -3.48 20.27 -5.26
CA GLN A 32 -3.13 19.49 -4.10
C GLN A 32 -1.80 18.77 -4.37
N PRO A 33 -0.89 18.70 -3.39
CA PRO A 33 0.32 17.92 -3.52
C PRO A 33 -0.03 16.50 -3.95
N ARG A 34 0.51 16.09 -5.10
CA ARG A 34 0.26 14.76 -5.67
C ARG A 34 1.24 13.78 -5.07
N GLY A 35 0.72 12.76 -4.40
CA GLY A 35 1.51 11.74 -3.74
C GLY A 35 1.90 12.11 -2.31
N GLY A 36 2.26 11.09 -1.55
CA GLY A 36 2.63 11.21 -0.14
C GLY A 36 2.83 9.83 0.46
N VAL A 37 3.77 9.71 1.40
CA VAL A 37 3.91 8.52 2.23
C VAL A 37 2.87 8.63 3.34
N ARG A 38 2.04 7.60 3.50
CA ARG A 38 1.09 7.56 4.62
C ARG A 38 1.90 7.59 5.92
N SER A 39 1.48 8.42 6.87
CA SER A 39 2.14 8.52 8.19
C SER A 39 2.26 7.18 8.92
N VAL A 40 1.36 6.23 8.63
CA VAL A 40 1.35 4.87 9.19
C VAL A 40 2.36 3.91 8.51
N CYS A 41 3.03 4.35 7.44
CA CYS A 41 4.02 3.53 6.73
C CYS A 41 5.34 3.57 7.51
N ILE A 42 5.48 2.69 8.51
CA ILE A 42 6.76 2.48 9.17
C ILE A 42 7.74 1.92 8.14
N LYS A 43 8.86 2.61 7.99
CA LYS A 43 9.92 2.21 7.07
C LYS A 43 10.53 0.92 7.60
N MET A 44 10.59 -0.12 6.77
CA MET A 44 11.40 -1.31 7.06
C MET A 44 12.87 -0.89 7.07
N THR A 45 13.41 -0.68 8.27
CA THR A 45 14.80 -0.29 8.46
C THR A 45 15.71 -1.48 8.21
N VAL A 46 17.00 -1.21 7.98
CA VAL A 46 18.00 -2.27 7.78
C VAL A 46 18.06 -3.21 8.99
N GLU A 47 17.93 -2.66 10.19
CA GLU A 47 17.88 -3.43 11.44
C GLU A 47 16.68 -4.39 11.50
N VAL A 48 15.47 -3.89 11.20
CA VAL A 48 14.25 -4.71 11.15
C VAL A 48 14.35 -5.80 10.08
N MET A 49 14.90 -5.46 8.91
CA MET A 49 15.11 -6.42 7.82
C MET A 49 16.14 -7.50 8.20
N SER A 50 17.22 -7.12 8.90
CA SER A 50 18.24 -8.07 9.36
C SER A 50 17.69 -9.06 10.38
N LYS A 51 16.85 -8.60 11.33
CA LYS A 51 16.19 -9.48 12.29
C LYS A 51 15.19 -10.42 11.60
N LEU A 52 14.47 -9.92 10.60
CA LEU A 52 13.57 -10.73 9.81
C LEU A 52 14.32 -11.83 9.03
N GLU A 53 15.54 -11.57 8.55
CA GLU A 53 16.40 -12.59 7.93
C GLU A 53 16.83 -13.67 8.94
N GLU A 54 17.31 -13.26 10.11
CA GLU A 54 17.72 -14.16 11.20
C GLU A 54 16.58 -15.12 11.59
N TYR A 55 15.35 -14.60 11.73
CA TYR A 55 14.16 -15.39 12.02
C TYR A 55 13.84 -16.45 10.95
N LEU A 56 14.04 -16.13 9.68
CA LEU A 56 13.82 -17.08 8.59
C LEU A 56 14.91 -18.16 8.53
N ASP A 57 16.15 -17.79 8.83
CA ASP A 57 17.27 -18.74 8.86
C ASP A 57 17.15 -19.70 10.06
N GLU A 58 16.61 -19.24 11.19
CA GLU A 58 16.36 -20.07 12.38
C GLU A 58 15.11 -20.94 12.27
N GLN A 59 13.96 -20.34 11.90
CA GLN A 59 12.64 -21.00 11.90
C GLN A 59 11.75 -20.46 10.76
N ALA A 60 11.83 -21.10 9.59
CA ALA A 60 11.08 -20.71 8.39
C ALA A 60 9.56 -20.97 8.47
N ASP A 61 9.08 -21.69 9.48
CA ASP A 61 7.68 -22.05 9.71
C ASP A 61 6.91 -21.05 10.59
N MET A 62 7.59 -20.01 11.08
CA MET A 62 6.93 -18.97 11.89
C MET A 62 5.87 -18.19 11.10
N THR A 63 4.74 -17.93 11.76
CA THR A 63 3.68 -17.10 11.17
C THR A 63 4.07 -15.62 11.15
N MET A 64 3.55 -14.86 10.20
CA MET A 64 3.83 -13.42 10.09
C MET A 64 3.36 -12.61 11.32
N ALA A 65 2.34 -13.09 12.04
CA ALA A 65 1.88 -12.49 13.28
C ALA A 65 2.91 -12.63 14.41
N VAL A 66 3.54 -13.81 14.52
CA VAL A 66 4.61 -14.07 15.48
C VAL A 66 5.86 -13.26 15.11
N MET A 67 6.23 -13.22 13.83
CA MET A 67 7.36 -12.38 13.37
C MET A 67 7.13 -10.90 13.68
N LYS A 68 5.89 -10.39 13.53
CA LYS A 68 5.56 -9.02 13.96
C LYS A 68 5.84 -8.83 15.45
N GLU A 69 5.33 -9.71 16.30
CA GLU A 69 5.45 -9.57 17.75
C GLU A 69 6.92 -9.63 18.21
N TRP A 70 7.72 -10.48 17.57
CA TRP A 70 9.16 -10.57 17.83
C TRP A 70 9.91 -9.32 17.37
N LEU A 71 9.58 -8.78 16.19
CA LEU A 71 10.14 -7.51 15.73
C LEU A 71 9.80 -6.36 16.70
N LEU A 72 8.57 -6.33 17.22
CA LEU A 72 8.19 -5.33 18.23
C LEU A 72 9.01 -5.50 19.51
N ARG A 73 9.27 -6.74 19.94
CA ARG A 73 10.06 -7.03 21.14
C ARG A 73 11.54 -6.69 20.97
N ASP A 74 12.14 -7.04 19.82
CA ASP A 74 13.58 -6.96 19.62
C ASP A 74 14.03 -5.60 19.08
N THR A 75 13.20 -4.94 18.26
CA THR A 75 13.58 -3.68 17.57
C THR A 75 12.70 -2.50 17.97
N SER A 76 11.70 -2.70 18.84
CA SER A 76 10.68 -1.69 19.20
C SER A 76 9.87 -1.13 18.02
N ALA A 77 9.94 -1.78 16.85
CA ALA A 77 9.24 -1.37 15.65
C ALA A 77 7.87 -2.08 15.54
N ASP A 78 6.77 -1.34 15.71
CA ASP A 78 5.41 -1.87 15.51
C ASP A 78 5.06 -1.96 14.03
N VAL A 79 5.50 -3.01 13.35
CA VAL A 79 5.23 -3.20 11.94
C VAL A 79 3.84 -3.83 11.69
N THR A 80 3.25 -3.56 10.54
CA THR A 80 2.01 -4.26 10.15
C THR A 80 2.33 -5.61 9.50
N ILE A 81 1.42 -6.59 9.62
CA ILE A 81 1.53 -7.90 8.97
C ILE A 81 1.77 -7.73 7.46
N SER A 82 1.09 -6.76 6.82
CA SER A 82 1.26 -6.44 5.39
C SER A 82 2.68 -5.99 5.05
N SER A 83 3.35 -5.30 5.97
CA SER A 83 4.72 -4.84 5.78
C SER A 83 5.71 -6.00 5.90
N VAL A 84 5.51 -6.90 6.87
CA VAL A 84 6.28 -8.16 6.99
C VAL A 84 6.09 -9.02 5.73
N HIS A 85 4.84 -9.23 5.30
CA HIS A 85 4.52 -9.96 4.07
C HIS A 85 5.26 -9.39 2.85
N ARG A 86 5.23 -8.07 2.66
CA ARG A 86 5.90 -7.41 1.53
C ARG A 86 7.43 -7.56 1.60
N ALA A 87 8.01 -7.45 2.80
CA ALA A 87 9.43 -7.66 3.02
C ALA A 87 9.85 -9.09 2.67
N LEU A 88 9.14 -10.08 3.21
CA LEU A 88 9.34 -11.51 2.92
C LEU A 88 9.21 -11.81 1.43
N HIS A 89 8.16 -11.30 0.79
CA HIS A 89 7.96 -11.46 -0.65
C HIS A 89 9.14 -10.88 -1.44
N GLY A 90 9.63 -9.70 -1.07
CA GLY A 90 10.82 -9.10 -1.66
C GLY A 90 12.05 -10.01 -1.51
N MET A 91 12.35 -10.44 -0.28
CA MET A 91 13.52 -11.25 0.03
C MET A 91 13.51 -12.61 -0.69
N LEU A 92 12.37 -13.31 -0.66
CA LEU A 92 12.19 -14.61 -1.30
C LEU A 92 12.20 -14.53 -2.83
N SER A 93 11.68 -13.43 -3.41
CA SER A 93 11.71 -13.21 -4.85
C SER A 93 13.11 -12.92 -5.38
N HIS A 94 13.96 -12.25 -4.60
CA HIS A 94 15.35 -11.94 -5.00
C HIS A 94 16.31 -13.12 -4.73
N ARG A 95 16.01 -14.01 -3.75
CA ARG A 95 16.79 -15.23 -3.47
C ARG A 95 16.34 -16.46 -4.29
N ALA A 96 15.50 -16.28 -5.31
CA ALA A 96 14.87 -17.39 -6.03
C ALA A 96 15.84 -18.17 -6.95
N ARG A 97 16.37 -19.29 -6.43
CA ARG A 97 16.57 -20.52 -7.22
C ARG A 97 16.02 -21.81 -6.57
N MET A 98 15.42 -21.80 -5.37
CA MET A 98 15.05 -23.07 -4.73
C MET A 98 13.80 -23.12 -3.83
N MET A 99 12.97 -22.07 -3.74
CA MET A 99 11.82 -22.02 -2.81
C MET A 99 10.42 -21.89 -3.45
N GLN A 100 10.24 -22.27 -4.71
CA GLN A 100 8.91 -22.21 -5.37
C GLN A 100 7.84 -23.12 -4.73
N ILE A 101 8.20 -24.03 -3.82
CA ILE A 101 7.25 -24.95 -3.16
C ILE A 101 6.61 -24.35 -1.89
N CYS A 102 7.26 -23.43 -1.16
CA CYS A 102 6.73 -22.94 0.12
C CYS A 102 5.67 -21.84 -0.02
N ILE A 103 5.70 -21.04 -1.09
CA ILE A 103 4.76 -19.92 -1.28
C ILE A 103 3.31 -20.39 -1.43
N ILE A 104 3.06 -21.50 -2.13
CA ILE A 104 1.70 -22.04 -2.30
C ILE A 104 1.12 -22.51 -0.96
N ARG A 105 1.95 -23.05 -0.07
CA ARG A 105 1.51 -23.55 1.24
C ARG A 105 1.21 -22.43 2.24
N LEU A 106 2.05 -21.39 2.27
CA LEU A 106 1.83 -20.21 3.13
C LEU A 106 0.64 -19.36 2.67
N PHE A 107 0.35 -19.30 1.35
CA PHE A 107 -0.79 -18.55 0.84
C PHE A 107 -2.14 -19.22 1.16
N LEU A 108 -2.20 -20.56 1.15
CA LEU A 108 -3.40 -21.33 1.50
C LEU A 108 -3.69 -21.37 3.01
N GLU A 109 -2.67 -21.35 3.88
CA GLU A 109 -2.85 -21.36 5.34
C GLU A 109 -3.16 -19.98 5.97
N ASN A 110 -3.04 -18.88 5.21
CA ASN A 110 -3.32 -17.51 5.69
C ASN A 110 -4.61 -16.89 5.09
N ASP A 111 -5.46 -17.68 4.41
CA ASP A 111 -6.71 -17.20 3.79
C ASP A 111 -7.87 -17.00 4.81
N LEU A 112 -7.56 -16.40 5.96
CA LEU A 112 -8.58 -15.85 6.85
C LEU A 112 -8.33 -14.35 7.07
N VAL A 113 -9.18 -13.56 6.41
CA VAL A 113 -9.41 -12.12 6.57
C VAL A 113 -8.51 -11.18 5.75
N PHE A 114 -8.72 -11.18 4.43
CA PHE A 114 -8.79 -9.91 3.69
C PHE A 114 -10.22 -9.72 3.14
N GLY A 115 -11.20 -9.84 4.04
CA GLY A 115 -12.59 -9.52 3.78
C GLY A 115 -12.92 -8.10 4.27
N GLN A 116 -13.34 -7.25 3.31
CA GLN A 116 -14.07 -5.99 3.46
C GLN A 116 -13.27 -4.73 3.86
N SER A 117 -12.99 -3.85 2.89
CA SER A 117 -13.66 -2.53 2.81
C SER A 117 -13.30 -1.74 1.54
N GLU A 118 -13.87 -2.13 0.40
CA GLU A 118 -13.95 -1.32 -0.83
C GLU A 118 -15.10 -1.97 -1.64
N THR A 119 -16.25 -1.39 -1.99
CA THR A 119 -16.70 -0.01 -2.15
C THR A 119 -18.24 -0.01 -2.12
N THR A 120 -18.88 0.74 -1.22
CA THR A 120 -20.28 1.15 -1.38
C THR A 120 -20.30 2.51 -2.07
N LYS A 121 -20.42 2.51 -3.41
CA LYS A 121 -21.18 3.52 -4.16
C LYS A 121 -21.32 3.11 -5.62
N ARG A 122 -22.26 2.19 -5.86
CA ARG A 122 -22.94 2.06 -7.15
C ARG A 122 -24.37 2.52 -6.91
N MET A 123 -24.65 3.79 -7.17
CA MET A 123 -26.01 4.33 -7.20
C MET A 123 -26.33 4.55 -8.67
N ARG A 124 -27.23 3.72 -9.19
CA ARG A 124 -27.98 3.95 -10.41
C ARG A 124 -29.37 4.39 -9.99
#